data_AF-A0A257VM95-F1
#
_entry.id   AF-A0A257VM95-F1
#
_cell.length_a   1.000
_cell.length_b   1.000
_cell.length_c   1.000
_cell.angle_alpha   90.00
_cell.angle_beta   90.00
_cell.angle_gamma   90.00
#
_symmetry.space_group_name_H-M   'P 1'
#
loop_
_entity.id
_entity.type
_entity.pdbx_description
1 polymer ?
#
loop_
_entity_poly.entity_id
_entity_poly.type
_entity_poly.pdbx_seq_one_letter_code
_entity_poly.pdbx_strand_id
1 'polypeptide(L)'
;GNALDLTLFERYVYLPDGSRRKADRVIWAGLGRRPNPKTDVPAIVVEFVLASKRDQHRDYVTKRREYLALGVKEYWVIDRFRGEMSVFRPGEQVLVKRGESYSPALLPGFILPFDAPALLVRVGEAYFAIEDVCTHDGQPLTDGTIANGAIACPRHGARFDLATGKALCMPATEAVQTFAIEVRDDGIYAAVRAADGSAPVATPQAAAASPVPTTTAEAPTTEAGATEGAEVDDGEIIDALRQVIDPELMVNIVDLGLVYSINHADRKAVVEMTLTSPACPAGPQIVQQAKMVIERMSGIDEAQIKLTMSPPWTPDRMTDEARDQLGFF
;
A
#
# COMPACT_ATOMS: atom_id res chain seq x y z
N GLY A 1 25.65 13.60 -1.79
CA GLY A 1 27.13 13.71 -1.86
C GLY A 1 27.58 13.82 -3.30
N ASN A 2 28.83 14.20 -3.54
CA ASN A 2 29.37 14.48 -4.89
C ASN A 2 29.44 13.25 -5.82
N ALA A 3 29.21 12.05 -5.30
CA ALA A 3 29.18 10.82 -6.08
C ALA A 3 27.85 10.63 -6.84
N LEU A 4 26.75 11.27 -6.43
CA LEU A 4 25.45 11.11 -7.08
C LEU A 4 25.34 12.05 -8.29
N ASP A 5 25.11 11.50 -9.48
CA ASP A 5 24.92 12.30 -10.70
C ASP A 5 23.44 12.53 -11.03
N LEU A 6 22.60 11.49 -10.93
CA LEU A 6 21.16 11.57 -11.21
C LEU A 6 20.42 10.36 -10.63
N THR A 7 19.21 10.60 -10.11
CA THR A 7 18.23 9.56 -9.79
C THR A 7 16.96 9.80 -10.61
N LEU A 8 16.41 8.75 -11.23
CA LEU A 8 15.11 8.81 -11.91
C LEU A 8 14.19 7.68 -11.44
N PHE A 9 12.90 7.98 -11.44
CA PHE A 9 11.83 7.05 -11.10
C PHE A 9 11.22 6.44 -12.37
N GLU A 10 10.74 5.20 -12.27
CA GLU A 10 9.99 4.50 -13.32
C GLU A 10 10.61 4.57 -14.73
N ARG A 11 11.90 4.24 -14.85
CA ARG A 11 12.68 4.49 -16.07
C ARG A 11 12.94 3.20 -16.84
N TYR A 12 12.95 3.32 -18.18
CA TYR A 12 13.43 2.25 -19.03
C TYR A 12 14.96 2.20 -19.03
N VAL A 13 15.51 1.02 -18.79
CA VAL A 13 16.90 0.65 -19.04
C VAL A 13 16.94 -0.10 -20.37
N TYR A 14 17.81 0.33 -21.28
CA TYR A 14 17.94 -0.21 -22.62
C TYR A 14 19.02 -1.29 -22.63
N LEU A 15 18.67 -2.47 -23.16
CA LEU A 15 19.56 -3.62 -23.26
C LEU A 15 20.27 -3.65 -24.63
N PRO A 16 21.43 -4.33 -24.76
CA PRO A 16 22.21 -4.32 -26.00
C PRO A 16 21.51 -5.00 -27.18
N ASP A 17 20.54 -5.88 -26.91
CA ASP A 17 19.70 -6.55 -27.90
C ASP A 17 18.57 -5.67 -28.46
N GLY A 18 18.53 -4.39 -28.06
CA GLY A 18 17.50 -3.43 -28.44
C GLY A 18 16.22 -3.53 -27.62
N SER A 19 16.11 -4.51 -26.72
CA SER A 19 15.00 -4.61 -25.79
C SER A 19 15.16 -3.62 -24.62
N ARG A 20 14.11 -3.50 -23.79
CA ARG A 20 14.12 -2.59 -22.63
C ARG A 20 13.43 -3.23 -21.43
N ARG A 21 13.86 -2.82 -20.24
CA ARG A 21 13.23 -3.17 -18.96
C ARG A 21 12.79 -1.91 -18.24
N LYS A 22 11.57 -1.89 -17.71
CA LYS A 22 11.12 -0.82 -16.82
C LYS A 22 11.66 -1.15 -15.42
N ALA A 23 12.45 -0.23 -14.88
CA ALA A 23 12.94 -0.26 -13.51
C ALA A 23 12.22 0.78 -12.67
N ASP A 24 11.91 0.45 -11.42
CA ASP A 24 11.24 1.39 -10.52
C ASP A 24 12.14 2.57 -10.14
N ARG A 25 13.45 2.34 -9.96
CA ARG A 25 14.44 3.40 -9.77
C ARG A 25 15.76 3.09 -10.45
N VAL A 26 16.37 4.13 -11.00
CA VAL A 26 17.71 4.08 -11.59
C VAL A 26 18.56 5.20 -11.00
N ILE A 27 19.80 4.88 -10.67
CA ILE A 27 20.74 5.81 -10.03
C ILE A 27 22.06 5.76 -10.80
N TRP A 28 22.50 6.92 -11.27
CA TRP A 28 23.85 7.12 -11.79
C TRP A 28 24.71 7.75 -10.71
N ALA A 29 25.86 7.15 -10.49
CA ALA A 29 26.85 7.62 -9.54
C ALA A 29 28.26 7.44 -10.09
N GLY A 30 29.12 8.43 -9.84
CA GLY A 30 30.53 8.44 -10.21
C GLY A 30 30.84 8.81 -11.67
N LEU A 31 29.88 9.31 -12.45
CA LEU A 31 30.13 9.78 -13.82
C LEU A 31 30.77 11.18 -13.87
N GLY A 32 30.50 12.03 -12.88
CA GLY A 32 30.97 13.41 -12.84
C GLY A 32 30.32 14.32 -13.90
N ARG A 33 29.22 13.86 -14.51
CA ARG A 33 28.43 14.58 -15.52
C ARG A 33 26.99 14.13 -15.47
N ARG A 34 26.07 14.95 -15.99
CA ARG A 34 24.68 14.53 -16.17
C ARG A 34 24.62 13.32 -17.13
N PRO A 35 24.05 12.18 -16.71
CA PRO A 35 23.92 11.00 -17.56
C PRO A 35 22.85 11.21 -18.64
N ASN A 36 23.02 10.52 -19.77
CA ASN A 36 22.02 10.31 -20.79
C ASN A 36 21.29 8.97 -20.53
N PRO A 37 20.02 8.99 -20.07
CA PRO A 37 19.31 7.77 -19.68
C PRO A 37 19.07 6.75 -20.80
N LYS A 38 19.30 7.11 -22.08
CA LYS A 38 19.15 6.19 -23.21
C LYS A 38 20.42 5.38 -23.51
N THR A 39 21.58 5.89 -23.10
CA THR A 39 22.88 5.33 -23.52
C THR A 39 23.79 5.01 -22.35
N ASP A 40 23.72 5.78 -21.26
CA ASP A 40 24.55 5.55 -20.09
C ASP A 40 23.91 4.49 -19.19
N VAL A 41 24.69 3.48 -18.83
CA VAL A 41 24.26 2.42 -17.92
C VAL A 41 24.22 2.97 -16.48
N PRO A 42 23.11 2.80 -15.75
CA PRO A 42 23.02 3.21 -14.35
C PRO A 42 23.97 2.40 -13.47
N ALA A 43 24.53 3.04 -12.44
CA ALA A 43 25.37 2.35 -11.46
C ALA A 43 24.54 1.43 -10.56
N ILE A 44 23.33 1.87 -10.20
CA ILE A 44 22.40 1.13 -9.34
C ILE A 44 21.02 1.10 -9.98
N VAL A 45 20.38 -0.08 -9.94
CA VAL A 45 18.96 -0.26 -10.32
C VAL A 45 18.21 -0.82 -9.11
N VAL A 46 17.04 -0.26 -8.81
CA VAL A 46 16.20 -0.66 -7.66
C VAL A 46 14.81 -1.05 -8.14
N GLU A 47 14.28 -2.14 -7.60
CA GLU A 47 12.92 -2.63 -7.83
C GLU A 47 12.21 -2.87 -6.50
N PHE A 48 10.91 -2.58 -6.45
CA PHE A 48 10.07 -2.80 -5.29
C PHE A 48 9.11 -3.97 -5.53
N VAL A 49 9.05 -4.92 -4.61
CA VAL A 49 8.09 -6.02 -4.70
C VAL A 49 6.69 -5.48 -4.46
N LEU A 50 5.81 -5.61 -5.47
CA LEU A 50 4.40 -5.25 -5.40
C LEU A 50 3.53 -6.47 -5.03
N ALA A 51 2.43 -6.24 -4.29
CA ALA A 51 1.52 -7.30 -3.84
C ALA A 51 0.96 -8.13 -5.00
N SER A 52 0.55 -7.48 -6.08
CA SER A 52 0.03 -8.10 -7.32
C SER A 52 1.10 -8.81 -8.15
N LYS A 53 2.37 -8.74 -7.74
CA LYS A 53 3.54 -9.28 -8.47
C LYS A 53 4.38 -10.22 -7.62
N ARG A 54 3.82 -10.77 -6.53
CA ARG A 54 4.54 -11.66 -5.61
C ARG A 54 5.09 -12.91 -6.30
N ASP A 55 4.41 -13.39 -7.35
CA ASP A 55 4.82 -14.52 -8.19
C ASP A 55 5.89 -14.16 -9.25
N GLN A 56 6.29 -12.89 -9.36
CA GLN A 56 7.32 -12.43 -10.31
C GLN A 56 8.75 -12.65 -9.81
N HIS A 57 8.98 -13.58 -8.87
CA HIS A 57 10.33 -14.01 -8.47
C HIS A 57 11.20 -14.33 -9.71
N ARG A 58 10.59 -14.92 -10.75
CA ARG A 58 11.25 -15.22 -12.03
C ARG A 58 11.65 -13.97 -12.84
N ASP A 59 10.91 -12.87 -12.73
CA ASP A 59 11.23 -11.60 -13.40
C ASP A 59 12.44 -10.93 -12.75
N TYR A 60 12.46 -10.82 -11.42
CA TYR A 60 13.61 -10.22 -10.71
C TYR A 60 14.90 -11.00 -10.94
N VAL A 61 14.83 -12.33 -11.03
CA VAL A 61 15.99 -13.18 -11.34
C VAL A 61 16.48 -12.96 -12.77
N THR A 62 15.56 -12.84 -13.74
CA THR A 62 15.89 -12.55 -15.14
C THR A 62 16.53 -11.17 -15.27
N LYS A 63 15.85 -10.12 -14.76
CA LYS A 63 16.34 -8.74 -14.73
C LYS A 63 17.70 -8.62 -14.05
N ARG A 64 17.93 -9.32 -12.93
CA ARG A 64 19.25 -9.36 -12.27
C ARG A 64 20.35 -9.74 -13.25
N ARG A 65 20.17 -10.84 -14.01
CA ARG A 65 21.18 -11.31 -14.97
C ARG A 65 21.42 -10.27 -16.06
N GLU A 66 20.34 -9.69 -16.59
CA GLU A 66 20.41 -8.69 -17.65
C GLU A 66 21.08 -7.39 -17.20
N TYR A 67 20.69 -6.85 -16.04
CA TYR A 67 21.28 -5.63 -15.49
C TYR A 67 22.75 -5.80 -15.13
N LEU A 68 23.13 -6.91 -14.48
CA LEU A 68 24.53 -7.17 -14.16
C LEU A 68 25.36 -7.38 -15.44
N ALA A 69 24.81 -8.04 -16.47
CA ALA A 69 25.47 -8.19 -17.76
C ALA A 69 25.63 -6.86 -18.52
N LEU A 70 24.67 -5.93 -18.36
CA LEU A 70 24.74 -4.59 -18.91
C LEU A 70 25.84 -3.73 -18.25
N GLY A 71 26.28 -4.09 -17.04
CA GLY A 71 27.32 -3.38 -16.30
C GLY A 71 26.80 -2.57 -15.11
N VAL A 72 25.53 -2.76 -14.73
CA VAL A 72 25.00 -2.24 -13.46
C VAL A 72 25.82 -2.84 -12.31
N LYS A 73 26.28 -1.98 -11.40
CA LYS A 73 27.20 -2.36 -10.32
C LYS A 73 26.45 -2.97 -9.12
N GLU A 74 25.28 -2.43 -8.80
CA GLU A 74 24.40 -2.98 -7.78
C GLU A 74 22.94 -3.04 -8.27
N TYR A 75 22.29 -4.18 -8.05
CA TYR A 75 20.86 -4.34 -8.31
C TYR A 75 20.14 -4.63 -7.00
N TRP A 76 19.20 -3.77 -6.60
CA TRP A 76 18.50 -3.86 -5.32
C TRP A 76 17.06 -4.31 -5.54
N VAL A 77 16.63 -5.32 -4.79
CA VAL A 77 15.23 -5.76 -4.75
C VAL A 77 14.74 -5.56 -3.32
N ILE A 78 13.78 -4.66 -3.15
CA ILE A 78 13.20 -4.29 -1.86
C ILE A 78 11.86 -4.99 -1.70
N ASP A 79 11.78 -5.96 -0.79
CA ASP A 79 10.53 -6.62 -0.40
C ASP A 79 9.98 -5.98 0.88
N ARG A 80 9.08 -5.01 0.69
CA ARG A 80 8.43 -4.29 1.78
C ARG A 80 7.53 -5.17 2.64
N PHE A 81 7.01 -6.28 2.10
CA PHE A 81 6.12 -7.19 2.83
C PHE A 81 6.89 -8.11 3.77
N ARG A 82 8.11 -8.49 3.38
CA ARG A 82 9.02 -9.27 4.22
C ARG A 82 9.91 -8.41 5.11
N GLY A 83 10.03 -7.11 4.81
CA GLY A 83 10.96 -6.25 5.51
C GLY A 83 12.40 -6.66 5.24
N GLU A 84 12.72 -7.00 3.99
CA GLU A 84 14.08 -7.32 3.56
C GLU A 84 14.44 -6.65 2.22
N MET A 85 15.73 -6.40 2.01
CA MET A 85 16.31 -5.95 0.76
C MET A 85 17.43 -6.90 0.33
N SER A 86 17.38 -7.38 -0.91
CA SER A 86 18.48 -8.11 -1.52
C SER A 86 19.29 -7.18 -2.43
N VAL A 87 20.59 -7.07 -2.16
CA VAL A 87 21.55 -6.36 -3.00
C VAL A 87 22.38 -7.37 -3.77
N PHE A 88 22.31 -7.31 -5.09
CA PHE A 88 23.06 -8.17 -5.98
C PHE A 88 24.23 -7.41 -6.62
N ARG A 89 25.42 -8.00 -6.52
CA ARG A 89 26.65 -7.57 -7.18
C ARG A 89 27.18 -8.70 -8.05
N PRO A 90 28.12 -8.45 -8.97
CA PRO A 90 28.79 -9.52 -9.70
C PRO A 90 29.45 -10.54 -8.74
N GLY A 91 28.89 -11.74 -8.66
CA GLY A 91 29.41 -12.84 -7.82
C GLY A 91 29.05 -12.77 -6.33
N GLU A 92 28.27 -11.79 -5.89
CA GLU A 92 27.96 -11.58 -4.47
C GLU A 92 26.49 -11.18 -4.28
N GLN A 93 25.88 -11.64 -3.19
CA GLN A 93 24.56 -11.19 -2.74
C GLN A 93 24.63 -10.83 -1.26
N VAL A 94 24.11 -9.65 -0.92
CA VAL A 94 23.93 -9.20 0.46
C VAL A 94 22.43 -9.13 0.75
N LEU A 95 22.00 -9.75 1.84
CA LEU A 95 20.64 -9.64 2.35
C LEU A 95 20.66 -8.67 3.53
N VAL A 96 19.84 -7.63 3.45
CA VAL A 96 19.65 -6.61 4.49
C VAL A 96 18.26 -6.82 5.08
N LYS A 97 18.17 -7.03 6.38
CA LYS A 97 16.92 -7.31 7.08
C LYS A 97 16.43 -6.10 7.87
N ARG A 98 15.19 -6.18 8.35
CA ARG A 98 14.60 -5.16 9.24
C ARG A 98 15.51 -4.88 10.45
N GLY A 99 15.78 -3.61 10.72
CA GLY A 99 16.67 -3.12 11.78
C GLY A 99 18.14 -3.04 11.40
N GLU A 100 18.50 -3.43 10.17
CA GLU A 100 19.85 -3.24 9.63
C GLU A 100 19.90 -1.98 8.75
N SER A 101 21.11 -1.49 8.49
CA SER A 101 21.35 -0.38 7.58
C SER A 101 22.32 -0.78 6.49
N TYR A 102 22.08 -0.31 5.27
CA TYR A 102 22.93 -0.56 4.12
C TYR A 102 23.66 0.70 3.67
N SER A 103 24.98 0.63 3.56
CA SER A 103 25.82 1.74 3.09
C SER A 103 26.55 1.32 1.80
N PRO A 104 26.04 1.67 0.61
CA PRO A 104 26.67 1.31 -0.64
C PRO A 104 27.97 2.09 -0.88
N ALA A 105 29.03 1.39 -1.28
CA ALA A 105 30.32 2.02 -1.63
C ALA A 105 30.19 3.02 -2.79
N LEU A 106 29.20 2.82 -3.67
CA LEU A 106 28.91 3.70 -4.81
C LEU A 106 28.33 5.07 -4.41
N LEU A 107 27.79 5.19 -3.19
CA LEU A 107 27.25 6.44 -2.67
C LEU A 107 27.86 6.74 -1.29
N PRO A 108 29.12 7.19 -1.22
CA PRO A 108 29.77 7.48 0.06
C PRO A 108 28.97 8.47 0.91
N GLY A 109 28.75 8.11 2.17
CA GLY A 109 27.95 8.88 3.13
C GLY A 109 26.43 8.69 3.02
N PHE A 110 25.95 7.90 2.05
CA PHE A 110 24.56 7.47 2.01
C PHE A 110 24.38 6.21 2.87
N ILE A 111 23.41 6.28 3.78
CA ILE A 111 22.98 5.16 4.62
C ILE A 111 21.50 4.94 4.31
N LEU A 112 21.15 3.71 3.91
CA LEU A 112 19.77 3.27 3.76
C LEU A 112 19.40 2.44 5.00
N PRO A 113 18.75 3.06 6.01
CA PRO A 113 18.21 2.31 7.13
C PRO A 113 17.03 1.49 6.67
N PHE A 114 17.04 0.21 7.02
CA PHE A 114 15.96 -0.72 6.73
C PHE A 114 15.16 -0.98 8.01
N ASP A 115 14.66 0.08 8.63
CA ASP A 115 13.94 0.02 9.91
C ASP A 115 12.44 -0.23 9.69
N ALA A 116 11.59 0.54 10.38
CA ALA A 116 10.16 0.46 10.21
C ALA A 116 9.73 1.04 8.85
N PRO A 117 8.79 0.38 8.14
CA PRO A 117 8.26 0.92 6.89
C PRO A 117 7.55 2.25 7.20
N ALA A 118 7.74 3.25 6.34
CA ALA A 118 7.08 4.54 6.46
C ALA A 118 5.99 4.68 5.39
N LEU A 119 4.84 5.20 5.79
CA LEU A 119 3.71 5.55 4.94
C LEU A 119 3.69 7.06 4.73
N LEU A 120 3.80 7.49 3.47
CA LEU A 120 3.60 8.87 3.05
C LEU A 120 2.12 9.07 2.66
N VAL A 121 1.46 9.99 3.34
CA VAL A 121 0.05 10.34 3.13
C VAL A 121 -0.05 11.77 2.62
N ARG A 122 -0.82 11.99 1.55
CA ARG A 122 -1.19 13.34 1.08
C ARG A 122 -2.64 13.62 1.45
N VAL A 123 -2.89 14.74 2.13
CA VAL A 123 -4.25 15.25 2.41
C VAL A 123 -4.32 16.68 1.90
N GLY A 124 -5.06 16.89 0.80
CA GLY A 124 -5.04 18.17 0.08
C GLY A 124 -3.63 18.50 -0.40
N GLU A 125 -3.11 19.66 0.01
CA GLU A 125 -1.75 20.14 -0.32
C GLU A 125 -0.69 19.77 0.74
N ALA A 126 -1.10 19.13 1.84
CA ALA A 126 -0.20 18.75 2.93
C ALA A 126 0.25 17.30 2.80
N TYR A 127 1.50 17.04 3.20
CA TYR A 127 2.08 15.71 3.29
C TYR A 127 2.37 15.34 4.74
N PHE A 128 2.10 14.07 5.08
CA PHE A 128 2.35 13.46 6.38
C PHE A 128 3.13 12.17 6.19
N ALA A 129 4.09 11.88 7.07
CA ALA A 129 4.81 10.61 7.05
C ALA A 129 4.71 9.99 8.43
N ILE A 130 4.16 8.78 8.48
CA ILE A 130 4.01 7.98 9.70
C ILE A 130 4.57 6.59 9.48
N GLU A 131 4.77 5.84 10.54
CA GLU A 131 5.11 4.43 10.45
C GLU A 131 3.93 3.65 9.85
N ASP A 132 4.22 2.79 8.88
CA ASP A 132 3.26 1.91 8.22
C ASP A 132 3.05 0.61 9.00
N VAL A 133 2.96 0.71 10.33
CA VAL A 133 2.80 -0.42 11.24
C VAL A 133 1.86 0.00 12.35
N CYS A 134 0.71 -0.64 12.43
CA CYS A 134 -0.23 -0.46 13.52
C CYS A 134 0.43 -0.92 14.83
N THR A 135 0.53 -0.03 15.81
CA THR A 135 1.16 -0.32 17.11
C THR A 135 0.42 -1.37 17.96
N HIS A 136 -0.81 -1.73 17.59
CA HIS A 136 -1.56 -2.77 18.27
C HIS A 136 -1.00 -4.18 17.99
N ASP A 137 -0.88 -4.56 16.72
CA ASP A 137 -0.56 -5.94 16.30
C ASP A 137 0.32 -6.03 15.06
N GLY A 138 0.91 -4.91 14.61
CA GLY A 138 1.88 -4.90 13.52
C GLY A 138 1.27 -4.83 12.11
N GLN A 139 -0.05 -4.70 11.98
CA GLN A 139 -0.72 -4.63 10.67
C GLN A 139 -0.29 -3.38 9.88
N PRO A 140 0.02 -3.48 8.58
CA PRO A 140 0.24 -2.31 7.73
C PRO A 140 -0.95 -1.35 7.67
N LEU A 141 -0.67 -0.05 7.67
CA LEU A 141 -1.66 1.03 7.59
C LEU A 141 -1.91 1.50 6.16
N THR A 142 -1.06 1.14 5.19
CA THR A 142 -1.11 1.60 3.79
C THR A 142 -2.48 1.45 3.13
N ASP A 143 -3.24 0.41 3.50
CA ASP A 143 -4.59 0.15 2.95
C ASP A 143 -5.71 0.71 3.85
N GLY A 144 -5.34 1.52 4.84
CA GLY A 144 -6.24 2.16 5.78
C GLY A 144 -7.01 3.33 5.17
N THR A 145 -8.19 3.60 5.73
CA THR A 145 -9.00 4.76 5.31
C THR A 145 -8.53 6.01 6.02
N ILE A 146 -8.48 7.13 5.30
CA ILE A 146 -8.08 8.43 5.84
C ILE A 146 -9.32 9.31 5.97
N ALA A 147 -9.61 9.77 7.18
CA ALA A 147 -10.70 10.70 7.45
C ALA A 147 -10.36 11.57 8.66
N ASN A 148 -10.71 12.86 8.58
CA ASN A 148 -10.55 13.83 9.65
C ASN A 148 -9.11 13.91 10.19
N GLY A 149 -8.12 13.91 9.28
CA GLY A 149 -6.70 13.98 9.66
C GLY A 149 -6.12 12.72 10.31
N ALA A 150 -6.85 11.60 10.27
CA ALA A 150 -6.41 10.34 10.85
C ALA A 150 -6.53 9.19 9.85
N ILE A 151 -5.65 8.20 9.98
CA ILE A 151 -5.73 6.93 9.26
C ILE A 151 -6.29 5.83 10.16
N ALA A 152 -7.19 5.00 9.62
CA ALA A 152 -7.75 3.85 10.30
C ALA A 152 -7.09 2.56 9.80
N CYS A 153 -6.53 1.78 10.73
CA CYS A 153 -5.99 0.45 10.47
C CYS A 153 -7.07 -0.44 9.82
N PRO A 154 -6.80 -1.04 8.65
CA PRO A 154 -7.80 -1.78 7.89
C PRO A 154 -8.25 -3.08 8.57
N ARG A 155 -7.47 -3.58 9.55
CA ARG A 155 -7.77 -4.85 10.23
C ARG A 155 -8.72 -4.69 11.41
N HIS A 156 -8.37 -3.85 12.37
CA HIS A 156 -9.10 -3.71 13.63
C HIS A 156 -9.71 -2.31 13.85
N GLY A 157 -9.51 -1.38 12.91
CA GLY A 157 -10.09 -0.04 12.97
C GLY A 157 -9.39 0.93 13.93
N ALA A 158 -8.26 0.55 14.55
CA ALA A 158 -7.43 1.48 15.33
C ALA A 158 -7.11 2.72 14.50
N ARG A 159 -7.27 3.92 15.07
CA ARG A 159 -7.04 5.18 14.35
C ARG A 159 -5.81 5.90 14.87
N PHE A 160 -5.05 6.50 13.96
CA PHE A 160 -3.86 7.28 14.26
C PHE A 160 -3.96 8.65 13.63
N ASP A 161 -3.71 9.69 14.43
CA ASP A 161 -3.59 11.06 13.94
C ASP A 161 -2.37 11.20 13.02
N LEU A 162 -2.53 11.73 11.81
CA LEU A 162 -1.46 11.80 10.80
C LEU A 162 -0.35 12.79 11.17
N ALA A 163 -0.67 13.82 11.96
CA ALA A 163 0.30 14.86 12.32
C ALA A 163 1.15 14.45 13.53
N THR A 164 0.56 13.76 14.49
CA THR A 164 1.19 13.44 15.78
C THR A 164 1.50 11.97 15.96
N GLY A 165 0.90 11.10 15.15
CA GLY A 165 0.97 9.64 15.28
C GLY A 165 0.12 9.09 16.43
N LYS A 166 -0.55 9.96 17.21
CA LYS A 166 -1.29 9.58 18.41
C LYS A 166 -2.39 8.57 18.08
N ALA A 167 -2.46 7.48 18.85
CA ALA A 167 -3.61 6.58 18.81
C ALA A 167 -4.88 7.30 19.32
N LEU A 168 -5.91 7.32 18.49
CA LEU A 168 -7.18 8.01 18.74
C LEU A 168 -8.27 7.08 19.24
N CYS A 169 -8.14 5.77 19.01
CA CYS A 169 -9.06 4.78 19.53
C CYS A 169 -8.38 3.43 19.71
N MET A 170 -8.97 2.62 20.60
CA MET A 170 -8.66 1.20 20.74
C MET A 170 -8.81 0.47 19.38
N PRO A 171 -8.10 -0.66 19.18
CA PRO A 171 -7.28 -1.35 20.17
C PRO A 171 -5.84 -0.83 20.32
N ALA A 172 -5.41 0.14 19.52
CA ALA A 172 -4.09 0.75 19.70
C ALA A 172 -4.08 1.72 20.89
N THR A 173 -3.05 1.61 21.72
CA THR A 173 -2.82 2.50 22.88
C THR A 173 -1.55 3.34 22.72
N GLU A 174 -0.65 2.94 21.83
CA GLU A 174 0.62 3.60 21.58
C GLU A 174 0.60 4.38 20.27
N ALA A 175 1.31 5.49 20.20
CA ALA A 175 1.43 6.30 19.00
C ALA A 175 2.34 5.62 17.97
N VAL A 176 1.99 5.72 16.69
CA VAL A 176 2.92 5.39 15.59
C VAL A 176 4.02 6.45 15.52
N GLN A 177 5.22 6.06 15.06
CA GLN A 177 6.26 7.04 14.79
C GLN A 177 5.81 8.00 13.68
N THR A 178 6.16 9.27 13.80
CA THR A 178 6.05 10.25 12.71
C THR A 178 7.43 10.67 12.22
N PHE A 179 7.50 11.09 10.96
CA PHE A 179 8.72 11.55 10.31
C PHE A 179 8.50 12.98 9.82
N ALA A 180 9.43 13.89 10.15
CA ALA A 180 9.38 15.25 9.60
C ALA A 180 9.59 15.21 8.09
N ILE A 181 8.76 15.95 7.36
CA ILE A 181 8.82 16.02 5.91
C ILE A 181 9.35 17.40 5.49
N GLU A 182 10.18 17.40 4.45
CA GLU A 182 10.53 18.57 3.67
C GLU A 182 10.12 18.36 2.22
N VAL A 183 9.28 19.25 1.68
CA VAL A 183 8.88 19.23 0.27
C VAL A 183 9.78 20.17 -0.53
N ARG A 184 10.42 19.64 -1.57
CA ARG A 184 11.27 20.39 -2.51
C ARG A 184 10.77 20.17 -3.94
N ASP A 185 11.24 20.99 -4.88
CA ASP A 185 10.84 20.89 -6.29
C ASP A 185 11.16 19.52 -6.94
N ASP A 186 12.15 18.81 -6.41
CA ASP A 186 12.64 17.53 -6.91
C ASP A 186 12.12 16.30 -6.11
N GLY A 187 11.32 16.52 -5.06
CA GLY A 187 10.70 15.42 -4.32
C GLY A 187 10.32 15.73 -2.87
N ILE A 188 9.95 14.67 -2.16
CA ILE A 188 9.52 14.72 -0.75
C ILE A 188 10.55 13.96 0.08
N TYR A 189 11.11 14.64 1.09
CA TYR A 189 12.18 14.12 1.93
C TYR A 189 11.65 13.90 3.34
N ALA A 190 11.79 12.69 3.87
CA ALA A 190 11.45 12.38 5.25
C ALA A 190 12.73 12.28 6.09
N ALA A 191 12.77 12.95 7.25
CA ALA A 191 13.85 12.85 8.20
C ALA A 191 13.81 11.46 8.87
N VAL A 192 14.86 10.67 8.64
CA VAL A 192 15.12 9.46 9.44
C VAL A 192 15.67 9.92 10.79
N ARG A 193 15.23 9.28 11.90
CA ARG A 193 15.71 9.54 13.27
C ARG A 193 17.21 9.83 13.32
N ALA A 194 17.59 10.87 14.07
CA ALA A 194 18.97 11.05 14.48
C ALA A 194 19.38 9.91 15.44
N ALA A 195 20.67 9.57 15.47
CA ALA A 195 21.23 8.49 16.30
C ALA A 195 21.03 8.67 17.83
N ASP A 196 20.45 9.80 18.27
CA ASP A 196 20.18 10.13 19.68
C ASP A 196 18.75 9.76 20.14
N GLY A 197 17.92 9.21 19.25
CA GLY A 197 16.60 8.68 19.60
C GLY A 197 15.49 9.72 19.72
N SER A 198 15.77 11.02 19.48
CA SER A 198 14.70 12.02 19.44
C SER A 198 13.88 11.89 18.15
N ALA A 199 12.55 11.76 18.28
CA ALA A 199 11.66 11.72 17.14
C ALA A 199 11.44 13.16 16.63
N PRO A 200 11.69 13.45 15.35
CA PRO A 200 11.29 14.73 14.79
C PRO A 200 9.75 14.78 14.74
N VAL A 201 9.15 15.78 15.38
CA VAL A 201 7.70 16.00 15.33
C VAL A 201 7.33 16.38 13.90
N ALA A 202 6.43 15.61 13.28
CA ALA A 202 5.91 15.95 11.96
C ALA A 202 5.25 17.34 12.00
N THR A 203 5.74 18.23 11.15
CA THR A 203 5.09 19.52 10.91
C THR A 203 4.39 19.41 9.55
N PRO A 204 3.09 19.70 9.44
CA PRO A 204 2.43 19.71 8.13
C PRO A 204 3.11 20.75 7.26
N GLN A 205 3.77 20.30 6.19
CA GLN A 205 4.38 21.20 5.21
C GLN A 205 3.59 21.12 3.91
N ALA A 206 3.00 22.26 3.55
CA ALA A 206 2.39 22.44 2.25
C ALA A 206 3.47 22.50 1.17
N ALA A 207 3.22 21.91 0.00
CA ALA A 207 4.09 22.10 -1.15
C ALA A 207 4.16 23.60 -1.49
N ALA A 208 5.38 24.15 -1.56
CA ALA A 208 5.58 25.53 -1.98
C ALA A 208 5.28 25.64 -3.48
N ALA A 209 4.20 26.33 -3.84
CA ALA A 209 3.84 26.59 -5.23
C ALA A 209 4.66 27.77 -5.80
N SER A 210 5.31 27.58 -6.94
CA SER A 210 5.62 28.67 -7.89
C SER A 210 4.59 28.66 -9.03
N PRO A 211 4.17 29.84 -9.52
CA PRO A 211 2.99 29.96 -10.36
C PRO A 211 3.29 29.59 -11.83
N VAL A 212 2.38 28.84 -12.44
CA VAL A 212 2.34 28.57 -13.89
C VAL A 212 0.95 29.01 -14.38
N PRO A 213 0.86 29.66 -15.56
CA PRO A 213 -0.13 30.69 -15.80
C PRO A 213 -1.53 30.14 -16.05
N THR A 214 -2.50 30.92 -15.59
CA THR A 214 -3.93 30.79 -15.85
C THR A 214 -4.20 30.72 -17.35
N THR A 215 -4.67 29.57 -17.81
CA THR A 215 -5.42 29.49 -19.06
C THR A 215 -6.88 29.31 -18.69
N THR A 216 -7.64 30.37 -18.91
CA THR A 216 -9.10 30.41 -18.81
C THR A 216 -9.68 29.43 -19.82
N ALA A 217 -10.48 28.48 -19.34
CA ALA A 217 -11.48 27.80 -20.15
C ALA A 217 -12.79 27.83 -19.34
N GLU A 218 -13.78 28.49 -19.93
CA GLU A 218 -15.12 28.69 -19.40
C GLU A 218 -15.80 27.38 -18.98
N ALA A 219 -16.53 27.48 -17.88
CA ALA A 219 -17.44 26.46 -17.39
C ALA A 219 -18.60 26.23 -18.37
N PRO A 220 -19.14 25.01 -18.48
CA PRO A 220 -20.56 24.83 -18.50
C PRO A 220 -21.05 24.84 -17.04
N THR A 221 -21.74 25.91 -16.67
CA THR A 221 -22.74 25.89 -15.60
C THR A 221 -23.83 24.89 -15.94
N THR A 222 -23.98 23.84 -15.14
CA THR A 222 -25.29 23.28 -14.84
C THR A 222 -25.30 22.73 -13.42
N GLU A 223 -25.92 23.53 -12.55
CA GLU A 223 -26.84 23.16 -11.48
C GLU A 223 -26.48 22.04 -10.51
N ALA A 224 -26.42 22.45 -9.24
CA ALA A 224 -26.66 21.61 -8.09
C ALA A 224 -28.01 20.90 -8.23
N GLY A 225 -27.97 19.64 -8.65
CA GLY A 225 -29.00 18.67 -8.34
C GLY A 225 -28.67 18.05 -6.99
N ALA A 226 -29.42 18.41 -5.95
CA ALA A 226 -29.58 17.50 -4.83
C ALA A 226 -30.15 16.20 -5.39
N THR A 227 -29.34 15.13 -5.43
CA THR A 227 -29.89 13.80 -5.66
C THR A 227 -30.58 13.37 -4.37
N GLU A 228 -31.91 13.52 -4.37
CA GLU A 228 -32.81 12.66 -3.60
C GLU A 228 -32.36 11.19 -3.75
N GLY A 229 -32.49 10.44 -2.65
CA GLY A 229 -31.80 9.18 -2.42
C GLY A 229 -31.86 8.18 -3.57
N ALA A 230 -30.70 7.85 -4.13
CA ALA A 230 -30.52 6.59 -4.83
C ALA A 230 -30.68 5.46 -3.80
N GLU A 231 -31.72 4.65 -3.96
CA GLU A 231 -31.83 3.38 -3.26
C GLU A 231 -30.68 2.49 -3.74
N VAL A 232 -29.79 2.12 -2.81
CA VAL A 232 -28.75 1.10 -3.04
C VAL A 232 -29.45 -0.19 -3.42
N ASP A 233 -29.01 -0.88 -4.46
CA ASP A 233 -29.55 -2.20 -4.81
C ASP A 233 -28.71 -3.36 -4.22
N ASP A 234 -29.31 -4.56 -4.18
CA ASP A 234 -28.64 -5.77 -3.66
C ASP A 234 -27.32 -6.07 -4.38
N GLY A 235 -27.21 -5.77 -5.67
CA GLY A 235 -26.01 -5.99 -6.47
C GLY A 235 -24.83 -5.13 -6.02
N GLU A 236 -25.08 -3.86 -5.73
CA GLU A 236 -24.06 -2.96 -5.18
C GLU A 236 -23.55 -3.45 -3.80
N ILE A 237 -24.45 -3.97 -2.96
CA ILE A 237 -24.08 -4.53 -1.65
C ILE A 237 -23.26 -5.82 -1.82
N ILE A 238 -23.64 -6.68 -2.76
CA ILE A 238 -22.88 -7.89 -3.11
C ILE A 238 -21.47 -7.51 -3.60
N ASP A 239 -21.36 -6.52 -4.48
CA ASP A 239 -20.07 -6.05 -5.00
C ASP A 239 -19.18 -5.44 -3.91
N ALA A 240 -19.78 -4.73 -2.95
CA ALA A 240 -19.06 -4.27 -1.76
C ALA A 240 -18.56 -5.44 -0.90
N LEU A 241 -19.40 -6.46 -0.68
CA LEU A 241 -19.07 -7.64 0.12
C LEU A 241 -17.98 -8.53 -0.52
N ARG A 242 -17.80 -8.50 -1.85
CA ARG A 242 -16.70 -9.17 -2.54
C ARG A 242 -15.30 -8.68 -2.11
N GLN A 243 -15.21 -7.51 -1.48
CA GLN A 243 -13.95 -6.99 -0.94
C GLN A 243 -13.53 -7.66 0.38
N VAL A 244 -14.44 -8.41 1.02
CA VAL A 244 -14.19 -9.09 2.29
C VAL A 244 -13.68 -10.49 2.02
N ILE A 245 -12.45 -10.76 2.45
CA ILE A 245 -11.74 -12.02 2.20
C ILE A 245 -11.69 -12.84 3.48
N ASP A 246 -12.05 -14.13 3.40
CA ASP A 246 -11.79 -15.07 4.50
C ASP A 246 -10.26 -15.27 4.62
N PRO A 247 -9.63 -14.89 5.74
CA PRO A 247 -8.17 -14.90 5.87
C PRO A 247 -7.58 -16.32 5.96
N GLU A 248 -8.40 -17.35 6.20
CA GLU A 248 -7.97 -18.75 6.21
C GLU A 248 -8.00 -19.34 4.80
N LEU A 249 -9.03 -18.99 4.00
CA LEU A 249 -9.24 -19.55 2.67
C LEU A 249 -8.74 -18.68 1.53
N MET A 250 -8.43 -17.40 1.77
CA MET A 250 -7.98 -16.42 0.78
C MET A 250 -8.97 -16.24 -0.40
N VAL A 251 -10.27 -16.47 -0.15
CA VAL A 251 -11.38 -16.28 -1.09
C VAL A 251 -12.38 -15.31 -0.46
N ASN A 252 -13.07 -14.52 -1.28
CA ASN A 252 -14.06 -13.58 -0.76
C ASN A 252 -15.33 -14.27 -0.27
N ILE A 253 -16.01 -13.64 0.69
CA ILE A 253 -17.17 -14.23 1.38
C ILE A 253 -18.39 -14.43 0.47
N VAL A 254 -18.48 -13.70 -0.65
CA VAL A 254 -19.55 -13.84 -1.63
C VAL A 254 -19.32 -15.08 -2.47
N ASP A 255 -18.12 -15.25 -3.02
CA ASP A 255 -17.77 -16.40 -3.85
C ASP A 255 -17.68 -17.69 -3.04
N LEU A 256 -17.41 -17.59 -1.73
CA LEU A 256 -17.55 -18.69 -0.76
C LEU A 256 -19.01 -19.05 -0.45
N GLY A 257 -19.98 -18.23 -0.85
CA GLY A 257 -21.40 -18.44 -0.56
C GLY A 257 -21.75 -18.28 0.93
N LEU A 258 -21.03 -17.41 1.66
CA LEU A 258 -21.29 -17.14 3.07
C LEU A 258 -22.44 -16.15 3.29
N VAL A 259 -22.77 -15.34 2.29
CA VAL A 259 -23.86 -14.36 2.34
C VAL A 259 -25.17 -15.05 1.98
N TYR A 260 -26.14 -15.07 2.89
CA TYR A 260 -27.40 -15.79 2.71
C TYR A 260 -28.55 -14.89 2.28
N SER A 261 -28.67 -13.72 2.92
CA SER A 261 -29.68 -12.75 2.54
C SER A 261 -29.18 -11.33 2.78
N ILE A 262 -29.63 -10.42 1.93
CA ILE A 262 -29.43 -8.98 2.04
C ILE A 262 -30.82 -8.39 2.10
N ASN A 263 -31.07 -7.52 3.09
CA ASN A 263 -32.28 -6.73 3.16
C ASN A 263 -31.85 -5.29 3.42
N HIS A 264 -32.31 -4.35 2.61
CA HIS A 264 -32.02 -2.94 2.80
C HIS A 264 -33.29 -2.09 2.69
N ALA A 265 -33.43 -1.12 3.59
CA ALA A 265 -34.53 -0.16 3.63
C ALA A 265 -34.10 1.06 4.47
N ASP A 266 -34.61 2.24 4.15
CA ASP A 266 -34.40 3.47 4.94
C ASP A 266 -32.90 3.74 5.26
N ARG A 267 -32.03 3.51 4.26
CA ARG A 267 -30.57 3.64 4.39
C ARG A 267 -29.94 2.71 5.44
N LYS A 268 -30.60 1.60 5.78
CA LYS A 268 -30.05 0.54 6.63
C LYS A 268 -29.92 -0.74 5.85
N ALA A 269 -28.81 -1.44 6.04
CA ALA A 269 -28.58 -2.76 5.46
C ALA A 269 -28.50 -3.81 6.57
N VAL A 270 -29.25 -4.90 6.41
CA VAL A 270 -29.20 -6.08 7.25
C VAL A 270 -28.74 -7.24 6.40
N VAL A 271 -27.54 -7.75 6.69
CA VAL A 271 -26.97 -8.90 5.98
C VAL A 271 -26.97 -10.09 6.92
N GLU A 272 -27.63 -11.16 6.50
CA GLU A 272 -27.55 -12.45 7.14
C GLU A 272 -26.46 -13.27 6.47
N MET A 273 -25.49 -13.74 7.25
CA MET A 273 -24.37 -14.52 6.75
C MET A 273 -23.98 -15.64 7.71
N THR A 274 -23.17 -16.56 7.23
CA THR A 274 -22.62 -17.68 7.99
C THR A 274 -21.09 -17.68 7.96
N LEU A 275 -20.49 -18.69 8.60
CA LEU A 275 -19.06 -18.96 8.54
C LEU A 275 -18.83 -20.39 8.04
N THR A 276 -17.64 -20.65 7.49
CA THR A 276 -17.20 -21.98 7.08
C THR A 276 -17.10 -22.96 8.26
N SER A 277 -16.93 -22.44 9.48
CA SER A 277 -16.95 -23.21 10.73
C SER A 277 -17.55 -22.40 11.89
N PRO A 278 -18.37 -23.01 12.78
CA PRO A 278 -18.94 -22.34 13.95
C PRO A 278 -17.91 -21.78 14.94
N ALA A 279 -16.69 -22.32 14.93
CA ALA A 279 -15.59 -21.92 15.81
C ALA A 279 -14.48 -21.19 15.05
N CYS A 280 -14.78 -20.59 13.90
CA CYS A 280 -13.78 -19.89 13.10
C CYS A 280 -13.16 -18.71 13.90
N PRO A 281 -11.84 -18.73 14.18
CA PRO A 281 -11.19 -17.66 14.95
C PRO A 281 -11.25 -16.32 14.21
N ALA A 282 -11.33 -16.34 12.88
CA ALA A 282 -11.48 -15.16 12.03
C ALA A 282 -12.92 -14.63 11.94
N GLY A 283 -13.91 -15.32 12.52
CA GLY A 283 -15.33 -14.95 12.43
C GLY A 283 -15.62 -13.48 12.82
N PRO A 284 -15.14 -12.99 13.98
CA PRO A 284 -15.32 -11.60 14.38
C PRO A 284 -14.70 -10.59 13.39
N GLN A 285 -13.56 -10.93 12.76
CA GLN A 285 -12.91 -10.09 11.76
C GLN A 285 -13.77 -10.00 10.50
N ILE A 286 -14.26 -11.13 9.99
CA ILE A 286 -15.09 -11.20 8.78
C ILE A 286 -16.38 -10.39 8.97
N VAL A 287 -17.06 -10.59 10.10
CA VAL A 287 -18.29 -9.85 10.45
C VAL A 287 -18.04 -8.34 10.50
N GLN A 288 -16.96 -7.91 11.14
CA GLN A 288 -16.62 -6.49 11.23
C GLN A 288 -16.25 -5.90 9.87
N GLN A 289 -15.51 -6.62 9.03
CA GLN A 289 -15.16 -6.19 7.68
C GLN A 289 -16.40 -6.06 6.78
N ALA A 290 -17.31 -7.05 6.81
CA ALA A 290 -18.60 -6.98 6.11
C ALA A 290 -19.41 -5.75 6.52
N LYS A 291 -19.49 -5.46 7.81
CA LYS A 291 -20.15 -4.25 8.30
C LYS A 291 -19.50 -2.98 7.74
N MET A 292 -18.17 -2.88 7.85
CA MET A 292 -17.44 -1.67 7.45
C MET A 292 -17.51 -1.38 5.95
N VAL A 293 -17.50 -2.40 5.09
CA VAL A 293 -17.57 -2.18 3.63
C VAL A 293 -18.96 -1.68 3.21
N ILE A 294 -20.02 -2.18 3.85
CA ILE A 294 -21.39 -1.74 3.57
C ILE A 294 -21.63 -0.31 4.08
N GLU A 295 -21.17 0.04 5.28
CA GLU A 295 -21.33 1.40 5.84
C GLU A 295 -20.53 2.48 5.08
N ARG A 296 -19.62 2.09 4.18
CA ARG A 296 -18.92 3.04 3.29
C ARG A 296 -19.71 3.36 2.03
N MET A 297 -20.77 2.61 1.73
CA MET A 297 -21.57 2.82 0.53
C MET A 297 -22.41 4.08 0.64
N SER A 298 -22.43 4.88 -0.43
CA SER A 298 -23.33 6.03 -0.53
C SER A 298 -24.77 5.55 -0.57
N GLY A 299 -25.52 5.75 0.52
CA GLY A 299 -26.90 5.27 0.60
C GLY A 299 -27.20 4.42 1.83
N ILE A 300 -26.18 3.97 2.56
CA ILE A 300 -26.33 3.23 3.82
C ILE A 300 -25.69 4.02 4.98
N ASP A 301 -26.48 4.30 6.02
CA ASP A 301 -26.02 4.96 7.26
C ASP A 301 -25.69 3.94 8.37
N GLU A 302 -26.30 2.76 8.33
CA GLU A 302 -26.14 1.72 9.35
C GLU A 302 -26.16 0.32 8.71
N ALA A 303 -25.16 -0.51 9.02
CA ALA A 303 -25.17 -1.91 8.65
C ALA A 303 -25.23 -2.84 9.88
N GLN A 304 -26.10 -3.84 9.81
CA GLN A 304 -26.22 -4.90 10.80
C GLN A 304 -25.87 -6.24 10.15
N ILE A 305 -24.86 -6.91 10.70
CA ILE A 305 -24.49 -8.26 10.29
C ILE A 305 -25.10 -9.26 11.27
N LYS A 306 -25.97 -10.14 10.79
CA LYS A 306 -26.58 -11.23 11.55
C LYS A 306 -25.88 -12.53 11.20
N LEU A 307 -25.16 -13.08 12.17
CA LEU A 307 -24.53 -14.37 12.00
C LEU A 307 -25.53 -15.50 12.28
N THR A 308 -25.74 -16.38 11.30
CA THR A 308 -26.54 -17.60 11.45
C THR A 308 -25.69 -18.86 11.23
N MET A 309 -25.96 -19.90 12.02
CA MET A 309 -25.39 -21.24 11.84
C MET A 309 -26.41 -22.20 11.20
N SER A 310 -27.57 -21.69 10.78
CA SER A 310 -28.67 -22.46 10.23
C SER A 310 -29.25 -21.75 9.00
N PRO A 311 -29.19 -22.36 7.81
CA PRO A 311 -28.57 -23.66 7.51
C PRO A 311 -27.04 -23.65 7.67
N PRO A 312 -26.41 -24.79 8.01
CA PRO A 312 -24.95 -24.87 8.04
C PRO A 312 -24.38 -24.63 6.64
N TRP A 313 -23.21 -24.03 6.58
CA TRP A 313 -22.48 -23.86 5.33
C TRP A 313 -22.02 -25.21 4.79
N THR A 314 -22.08 -25.39 3.46
CA THR A 314 -21.47 -26.51 2.75
C THR A 314 -20.66 -26.00 1.56
N PRO A 315 -19.59 -26.70 1.15
CA PRO A 315 -18.82 -26.37 -0.06
C PRO A 315 -19.67 -26.17 -1.32
N ASP A 316 -20.85 -26.79 -1.41
CA ASP A 316 -21.76 -26.65 -2.54
C ASP A 316 -22.30 -25.21 -2.74
N ARG A 317 -22.12 -24.33 -1.75
CA ARG A 317 -22.52 -22.92 -1.85
C ARG A 317 -21.49 -22.06 -2.57
N MET A 318 -20.28 -22.56 -2.75
CA MET A 318 -19.23 -21.85 -3.47
C MET A 318 -19.55 -21.74 -4.96
N THR A 319 -19.16 -20.62 -5.55
CA THR A 319 -19.08 -20.46 -7.01
C THR A 319 -18.13 -21.49 -7.63
N ASP A 320 -18.31 -21.80 -8.91
CA ASP A 320 -17.45 -22.76 -9.61
C ASP A 320 -15.99 -22.32 -9.58
N GLU A 321 -15.72 -21.02 -9.73
CA GLU A 321 -14.37 -20.44 -9.64
C GLU A 321 -13.73 -20.62 -8.25
N ALA A 322 -14.51 -20.43 -7.17
CA ALA A 322 -14.02 -20.63 -5.81
C ALA A 322 -13.75 -22.11 -5.49
N ARG A 323 -14.58 -23.03 -6.02
CA ARG A 323 -14.36 -24.48 -5.89
C ARG A 323 -13.07 -24.90 -6.58
N ASP A 324 -12.85 -24.45 -7.81
CA ASP A 324 -11.63 -24.70 -8.57
C ASP A 324 -10.39 -24.17 -7.83
N GLN A 325 -10.44 -22.94 -7.30
CA GLN A 325 -9.34 -22.34 -6.56
C GLN A 325 -8.96 -23.14 -5.31
N LEU A 326 -9.94 -23.74 -4.63
CA LEU A 326 -9.74 -24.50 -3.40
C LEU A 326 -9.56 -26.02 -3.64
N GLY A 327 -9.59 -26.46 -4.91
CA GLY A 327 -9.37 -27.86 -5.29
C GLY A 327 -10.55 -28.78 -4.98
N PHE A 328 -11.78 -28.26 -4.94
CA PHE A 328 -13.00 -29.03 -4.87
C PHE A 328 -13.51 -29.30 -6.31
N PHE A 329 -13.49 -30.58 -6.73
CA PHE A 329 -13.96 -31.03 -8.05
C PHE A 329 -15.31 -31.74 -7.96
#